data_AF-A0A952NME1-F1
#
_entry.id   AF-A0A952NME1-F1
#
_cell.length_a   1.000
_cell.length_b   1.000
_cell.length_c   1.000
_cell.angle_alpha   90.00
_cell.angle_beta   90.00
_cell.angle_gamma   90.00
#
_symmetry.space_group_name_H-M   'P 1'
#
loop_
_entity.id
_entity.type
_entity.pdbx_description
1 polymer ?
#
loop_
_entity_poly.entity_id
_entity_poly.type
_entity_poly.pdbx_seq_one_letter_code
_entity_poly.pdbx_strand_id
1 'polypeptide(L)'
;MKKLFLTLLLLVLCSCNKPDPNPELRDPIYRDLETKQKEASAALEAEKKTLEEAEKTLAGVVPQTGQIKFARKRLFESKARIEKLEQLKRYYTLRLESRKFEAQDDYLTAFDKGQGKEWPPAEDFADYQVQEAARTKSRNWNVKKRIEEEKGPPPAAAGPPKGGH
;
A
#
# COMPACT_ATOMS: atom_id res chain seq x y z
N MET A 1 15.14 -29.53 50.84
CA MET A 1 13.92 -28.77 50.51
C MET A 1 14.20 -27.46 49.74
N LYS A 2 15.13 -26.57 50.16
CA LYS A 2 15.45 -25.32 49.43
C LYS A 2 15.83 -25.49 47.93
N LYS A 3 16.58 -26.54 47.57
CA LYS A 3 17.00 -26.79 46.17
C LYS A 3 15.83 -27.19 45.25
N LEU A 4 14.78 -27.81 45.79
CA LEU A 4 13.59 -28.24 45.05
C LEU A 4 12.67 -27.04 44.73
N PHE A 5 12.61 -26.08 45.65
CA PHE A 5 11.85 -24.83 45.47
C PHE A 5 12.46 -23.96 44.36
N LEU A 6 13.79 -23.92 44.26
CA LEU A 6 14.50 -23.17 43.22
C LEU A 6 14.29 -23.78 41.82
N THR A 7 14.24 -25.12 41.71
CA THR A 7 13.96 -25.81 40.44
C THR A 7 12.51 -25.64 40.00
N LEU A 8 11.56 -25.68 40.95
CA LEU A 8 10.15 -25.42 40.67
C LEU A 8 9.91 -23.97 40.20
N LEU A 9 10.58 -22.99 40.82
CA LEU A 9 10.49 -21.58 40.43
C LEU A 9 11.04 -21.34 39.01
N LEU A 10 12.13 -22.02 38.63
CA LEU A 10 12.72 -21.89 37.29
C LEU A 10 11.80 -22.47 36.19
N LEU A 11 11.08 -23.56 36.49
CA LEU A 11 10.11 -24.17 35.58
C LEU A 11 8.90 -23.27 35.31
N VAL A 12 8.42 -22.53 36.31
CA VAL A 12 7.30 -21.59 36.15
C VAL A 12 7.68 -20.40 35.26
N LEU A 13 8.94 -19.96 35.31
CA LEU A 13 9.44 -18.85 34.48
C LEU A 13 9.60 -19.23 33.00
N CYS A 14 9.79 -20.52 32.68
CA CYS A 14 9.91 -20.99 31.30
C CYS A 14 8.57 -21.19 30.57
N SER A 15 7.43 -21.12 31.25
CA SER A 15 6.12 -21.44 30.67
C SER A 15 5.32 -20.24 30.14
N CYS A 16 5.88 -19.03 30.09
CA CYS A 16 5.14 -17.83 29.66
C CYS A 16 5.27 -17.55 28.15
N ASN A 17 5.09 -18.57 27.31
CA ASN A 17 5.02 -18.39 25.86
C ASN A 17 3.55 -18.19 25.47
N LYS A 18 3.09 -16.94 25.49
CA LYS A 18 1.72 -16.58 25.05
C LYS A 18 1.77 -16.04 23.63
N PRO A 19 0.76 -16.31 22.79
CA PRO A 19 0.64 -15.69 21.49
C PRO A 19 0.50 -14.17 21.63
N ASP A 20 1.11 -13.43 20.69
CA ASP A 20 0.96 -11.99 20.55
C ASP A 20 -0.51 -11.65 20.28
N PRO A 21 -1.14 -10.73 21.06
CA PRO A 21 -2.52 -10.34 20.82
C PRO A 21 -2.75 -9.50 19.56
N ASN A 22 -1.71 -8.87 18.98
CA ASN A 22 -1.85 -8.04 17.78
C ASN A 22 -0.73 -8.32 16.74
N PRO A 23 -0.67 -9.54 16.19
CA PRO A 23 0.37 -9.91 15.24
C PRO A 23 0.34 -9.07 13.96
N GLU A 24 -0.82 -8.54 13.57
CA GLU A 24 -0.97 -7.70 12.38
C GLU A 24 -0.08 -6.44 12.40
N LEU A 25 0.31 -5.96 13.58
CA LEU A 25 1.16 -4.77 13.69
C LEU A 25 2.60 -5.01 13.23
N ARG A 26 3.03 -6.28 13.20
CA ARG A 26 4.33 -6.74 12.68
C ARG A 26 4.27 -7.07 11.19
N ASP A 27 3.08 -7.18 10.61
CA ASP A 27 2.90 -7.50 9.20
C ASP A 27 3.16 -6.28 8.31
N PRO A 28 4.20 -6.31 7.45
CA PRO A 28 4.49 -5.20 6.55
C PRO A 28 3.38 -4.97 5.50
N ILE A 29 2.62 -5.99 5.11
CA ILE A 29 1.48 -5.85 4.19
C ILE A 29 0.36 -5.04 4.86
N TYR A 30 0.06 -5.35 6.13
CA TYR A 30 -0.93 -4.60 6.90
C TYR A 30 -0.55 -3.11 7.01
N ARG A 31 0.73 -2.81 7.29
CA ARG A 31 1.24 -1.43 7.38
C ARG A 31 1.17 -0.67 6.05
N ASP A 32 1.48 -1.34 4.94
CA ASP A 32 1.35 -0.74 3.62
C ASP A 32 -0.11 -0.43 3.28
N LEU A 33 -1.03 -1.36 3.54
CA LEU A 33 -2.47 -1.14 3.37
C LEU A 33 -2.99 0.00 4.26
N GLU A 34 -2.48 0.12 5.49
CA GLU A 34 -2.83 1.19 6.43
C GLU A 34 -2.41 2.55 5.87
N THR A 35 -1.22 2.60 5.28
CA THR A 35 -0.67 3.79 4.63
C THR A 35 -1.54 4.17 3.42
N LYS A 36 -1.85 3.23 2.54
CA LYS A 36 -2.70 3.45 1.35
C LYS A 36 -4.12 3.91 1.71
N GLN A 37 -4.70 3.38 2.78
CA GLN A 37 -5.99 3.83 3.28
C GLN A 37 -5.93 5.29 3.76
N LYS A 38 -4.87 5.67 4.50
CA LYS A 38 -4.64 7.05 4.96
C LYS A 38 -4.42 8.01 3.79
N GLU A 39 -3.64 7.62 2.80
CA GLU A 39 -3.41 8.39 1.57
C GLU A 39 -4.71 8.63 0.80
N ALA A 40 -5.52 7.57 0.59
CA ALA A 40 -6.82 7.69 -0.07
C ALA A 40 -7.76 8.62 0.71
N SER A 41 -7.78 8.54 2.04
CA SER A 41 -8.58 9.42 2.88
C SER A 41 -8.11 10.88 2.82
N ALA A 42 -6.79 11.13 2.81
CA ALA A 42 -6.24 12.47 2.70
C ALA A 42 -6.54 13.09 1.33
N ALA A 43 -6.39 12.31 0.25
CA ALA A 43 -6.73 12.74 -1.10
C ALA A 43 -8.22 13.06 -1.26
N LEU A 44 -9.10 12.26 -0.63
CA LEU A 44 -10.53 12.49 -0.61
C LEU A 44 -10.90 13.82 0.06
N GLU A 45 -10.32 14.10 1.23
CA GLU A 45 -10.56 15.37 1.93
C GLU A 45 -9.99 16.57 1.17
N ALA A 46 -8.87 16.41 0.46
CA ALA A 46 -8.34 17.46 -0.41
C ALA A 46 -9.25 17.74 -1.62
N GLU A 47 -9.77 16.70 -2.29
CA GLU A 47 -10.66 16.88 -3.45
C GLU A 47 -12.03 17.45 -3.04
N LYS A 48 -12.54 17.13 -1.84
CA LYS A 48 -13.75 17.79 -1.30
C LYS A 48 -13.59 19.31 -1.22
N LYS A 49 -12.43 19.80 -0.76
CA LYS A 49 -12.13 21.25 -0.76
C LYS A 49 -12.09 21.82 -2.18
N THR A 50 -11.52 21.06 -3.13
CA THR A 50 -11.51 21.45 -4.55
C THR A 50 -12.92 21.51 -5.15
N LEU A 51 -13.82 20.62 -4.71
CA LEU A 51 -15.23 20.64 -5.11
C LEU A 51 -15.92 21.92 -4.60
N GLU A 52 -15.71 22.30 -3.34
CA GLU A 52 -16.27 23.54 -2.76
C GLU A 52 -15.80 24.78 -3.54
N GLU A 53 -14.52 24.83 -3.92
CA GLU A 53 -13.98 25.90 -4.77
C GLU A 53 -14.60 25.90 -6.18
N ALA A 54 -14.81 24.72 -6.77
CA ALA A 54 -15.46 24.58 -8.07
C ALA A 54 -16.92 25.02 -8.04
N GLU A 55 -17.64 24.74 -6.95
CA GLU A 55 -19.02 25.20 -6.72
C GLU A 55 -19.10 26.72 -6.59
N LYS A 56 -18.21 27.33 -5.79
CA LYS A 56 -18.09 28.81 -5.70
C LYS A 56 -17.78 29.43 -7.05
N THR A 57 -16.85 28.83 -7.80
CA THR A 57 -16.50 29.30 -9.16
C THR A 57 -17.70 29.24 -10.08
N LEU A 58 -18.45 28.12 -10.09
CA LEU A 58 -19.63 27.98 -10.93
C LEU A 58 -20.72 29.00 -10.58
N ALA A 59 -20.93 29.30 -9.29
CA ALA A 59 -21.89 30.30 -8.84
C ALA A 59 -21.51 31.73 -9.27
N GLY A 60 -20.22 32.03 -9.39
CA GLY A 60 -19.72 33.35 -9.82
C GLY A 60 -19.63 33.56 -11.33
N VAL A 61 -19.80 32.52 -12.15
CA VAL A 61 -19.68 32.65 -13.61
C VAL A 61 -20.92 33.30 -14.22
N VAL A 62 -20.70 34.28 -15.09
CA VAL A 62 -21.77 34.98 -15.81
C VAL A 62 -22.52 34.01 -16.75
N PRO A 63 -23.86 33.97 -16.70
CA PRO A 63 -24.67 33.13 -17.59
C PRO A 63 -24.39 33.38 -19.08
N GLN A 64 -24.62 32.36 -19.92
CA GLN A 64 -24.47 32.41 -21.39
C GLN A 64 -23.05 32.67 -21.92
N THR A 65 -22.01 32.59 -21.08
CA THR A 65 -20.61 32.62 -21.51
C THR A 65 -20.06 31.22 -21.74
N GLY A 66 -19.01 31.07 -22.55
CA GLY A 66 -18.30 29.79 -22.71
C GLY A 66 -17.69 29.24 -21.42
N GLN A 67 -17.45 30.12 -20.43
CA GLN A 67 -16.85 29.78 -19.13
C GLN A 67 -17.75 28.84 -18.31
N ILE A 68 -19.07 28.93 -18.44
CA ILE A 68 -20.00 28.07 -17.69
C ILE A 68 -19.81 26.60 -18.01
N LYS A 69 -19.47 26.28 -19.25
CA LYS A 69 -19.21 24.90 -19.70
C LYS A 69 -17.97 24.33 -19.01
N PHE A 70 -16.90 25.12 -18.90
CA PHE A 70 -15.67 24.70 -18.23
C PHE A 70 -15.85 24.59 -16.72
N ALA A 71 -16.54 25.53 -16.09
CA ALA A 71 -16.84 25.47 -14.65
C ALA A 71 -17.69 24.24 -14.29
N ARG A 72 -18.75 23.95 -15.08
CA ARG A 72 -19.54 22.73 -14.91
C ARG A 72 -18.69 21.48 -15.09
N LYS A 73 -17.87 21.42 -16.15
CA LYS A 73 -16.97 20.29 -16.41
C LYS A 73 -16.05 20.04 -15.21
N ARG A 74 -15.41 21.07 -14.66
CA ARG A 74 -14.53 20.97 -13.48
C ARG A 74 -15.28 20.43 -12.27
N LEU A 75 -16.49 20.92 -12.01
CA LEU A 75 -17.34 20.42 -10.91
C LEU A 75 -17.66 18.93 -11.09
N PHE A 76 -18.06 18.50 -12.29
CA PHE A 76 -18.35 17.08 -12.57
C PHE A 76 -17.10 16.21 -12.44
N GLU A 77 -15.94 16.68 -12.92
CA GLU A 77 -14.68 15.97 -12.76
C GLU A 77 -14.28 15.79 -11.30
N SER A 78 -14.44 16.83 -10.47
CA SER A 78 -14.20 16.74 -9.03
C SER A 78 -15.15 15.75 -8.35
N LYS A 79 -16.45 15.77 -8.67
CA LYS A 79 -17.41 14.78 -8.15
C LYS A 79 -17.03 13.34 -8.53
N ALA A 80 -16.67 13.12 -9.79
CA ALA A 80 -16.24 11.81 -10.27
C ALA A 80 -14.92 11.35 -9.61
N ARG A 81 -14.00 12.28 -9.30
CA ARG A 81 -12.79 11.96 -8.53
C ARG A 81 -13.11 11.58 -7.09
N ILE A 82 -14.00 12.31 -6.43
CA ILE A 82 -14.45 12.00 -5.06
C ILE A 82 -15.05 10.59 -4.99
N GLU A 83 -15.97 10.26 -5.90
CA GLU A 83 -16.59 8.93 -5.93
C GLU A 83 -15.54 7.81 -6.06
N LYS A 84 -14.55 7.98 -6.94
CA LYS A 84 -13.44 7.02 -7.09
C LYS A 84 -12.60 6.92 -5.82
N LEU A 85 -12.29 8.04 -5.17
CA LEU A 85 -11.52 8.07 -3.92
C LEU A 85 -12.29 7.42 -2.76
N GLU A 86 -13.62 7.60 -2.71
CA GLU A 86 -14.49 6.92 -1.74
C GLU A 86 -14.48 5.41 -1.93
N GLN A 87 -14.63 4.95 -3.17
CA GLN A 87 -14.52 3.53 -3.52
C GLN A 87 -13.15 2.98 -3.13
N LEU A 88 -12.07 3.72 -3.42
CA LEU A 88 -10.71 3.31 -3.10
C LEU A 88 -10.45 3.24 -1.59
N LYS A 89 -10.91 4.25 -0.84
CA LYS A 89 -10.86 4.24 0.63
C LYS A 89 -11.59 3.04 1.20
N ARG A 90 -12.80 2.77 0.72
CA ARG A 90 -13.61 1.60 1.14
C ARG A 90 -12.90 0.29 0.81
N TYR A 91 -12.33 0.17 -0.38
CA TYR A 91 -11.55 -1.00 -0.79
C TYR A 91 -10.40 -1.27 0.19
N TYR A 92 -9.58 -0.27 0.50
CA TYR A 92 -8.47 -0.45 1.43
C TYR A 92 -8.91 -0.75 2.87
N THR A 93 -10.01 -0.16 3.33
CA THR A 93 -10.59 -0.54 4.64
C THR A 93 -10.97 -2.01 4.70
N LEU A 94 -11.70 -2.52 3.68
CA LEU A 94 -12.07 -3.94 3.63
C LEU A 94 -10.85 -4.86 3.53
N ARG A 95 -9.84 -4.46 2.76
CA ARG A 95 -8.57 -5.20 2.63
C ARG A 95 -7.80 -5.24 3.95
N LEU A 96 -7.74 -4.13 4.69
CA LEU A 96 -7.13 -4.07 6.01
C LEU A 96 -7.79 -5.00 7.01
N GLU A 97 -9.13 -4.99 7.04
CA GLU A 97 -9.91 -5.88 7.91
C GLU A 97 -9.66 -7.35 7.56
N SER A 98 -9.73 -7.72 6.28
CA SER A 98 -9.40 -9.08 5.81
C SER A 98 -8.00 -9.48 6.23
N ARG A 99 -7.00 -8.62 5.96
CA ARG A 99 -5.61 -8.91 6.24
C ARG A 99 -5.34 -9.04 7.74
N LYS A 100 -6.05 -8.28 8.57
CA LYS A 100 -5.97 -8.43 10.03
C LYS A 100 -6.36 -9.84 10.46
N PHE A 101 -7.48 -10.37 9.96
CA PHE A 101 -7.91 -11.73 10.29
C PHE A 101 -6.96 -12.79 9.76
N GLU A 102 -6.50 -12.66 8.51
CA GLU A 102 -5.49 -13.55 7.91
C GLU A 102 -4.20 -13.56 8.75
N ALA A 103 -3.69 -12.38 9.10
CA ALA A 103 -2.48 -12.23 9.89
C ALA A 103 -2.60 -12.90 11.27
N GLN A 104 -3.77 -12.81 11.90
CA GLN A 104 -4.03 -13.47 13.18
C GLN A 104 -4.05 -15.00 13.04
N ASP A 105 -4.73 -15.53 12.03
CA ASP A 105 -4.82 -16.97 11.78
C ASP A 105 -3.47 -17.59 11.37
N ASP A 106 -2.75 -16.92 10.46
CA ASP A 106 -1.42 -17.31 10.00
C ASP A 106 -0.42 -17.31 11.16
N TYR A 107 -0.47 -16.27 12.00
CA TYR A 107 0.40 -16.17 13.18
C TYR A 107 0.11 -17.27 14.19
N LEU A 108 -1.16 -17.56 14.50
CA LEU A 108 -1.54 -18.64 15.41
C LEU A 108 -1.03 -19.98 14.89
N THR A 109 -1.22 -20.24 13.60
CA THR A 109 -0.71 -21.45 12.93
C THR A 109 0.82 -21.55 13.01
N ALA A 110 1.54 -20.43 12.82
CA ALA A 110 2.99 -20.40 12.94
C ALA A 110 3.45 -20.56 14.40
N PHE A 111 2.72 -19.97 15.35
CA PHE A 111 3.00 -20.08 16.78
C PHE A 111 2.86 -21.53 17.27
N ASP A 112 1.79 -22.22 16.87
CA ASP A 112 1.55 -23.64 17.19
C ASP A 112 2.65 -24.56 16.63
N LYS A 113 3.24 -24.18 15.49
CA LYS A 113 4.41 -24.85 14.88
C LYS A 113 5.75 -24.45 15.50
N GLY A 114 5.77 -23.54 16.47
CA GLY A 114 6.99 -23.01 17.11
C GLY A 114 7.73 -21.93 16.30
N GLN A 115 7.16 -21.43 15.22
CA GLN A 115 7.73 -20.45 14.29
C GLN A 115 7.22 -19.01 14.49
N GLY A 116 6.41 -18.74 15.52
CA GLY A 116 5.79 -17.41 15.73
C GLY A 116 6.77 -16.22 15.84
N LYS A 117 8.06 -16.46 16.09
CA LYS A 117 9.10 -15.40 16.08
C LYS A 117 9.50 -15.00 14.66
N GLU A 118 9.60 -15.96 13.75
CA GLU A 118 10.03 -15.78 12.36
C GLU A 118 8.90 -15.29 11.44
N TRP A 119 7.66 -15.36 11.90
CA TRP A 119 6.51 -14.82 11.21
C TRP A 119 6.50 -13.27 11.23
N PRO A 120 6.12 -12.59 10.14
CA PRO A 120 5.75 -13.12 8.82
C PRO A 120 6.99 -13.44 7.95
N PRO A 121 6.89 -14.42 7.02
CA PRO A 121 8.00 -14.77 6.14
C PRO A 121 8.29 -13.62 5.16
N ALA A 122 9.58 -13.40 4.87
CA ALA A 122 10.01 -12.30 4.00
C ALA A 122 9.52 -12.43 2.54
N GLU A 123 9.30 -13.66 2.09
CA GLU A 123 8.83 -13.98 0.74
C GLU A 123 7.43 -13.43 0.47
N ASP A 124 6.51 -13.53 1.44
CA ASP A 124 5.12 -13.05 1.30
C ASP A 124 5.06 -11.56 0.97
N PHE A 125 5.92 -10.76 1.62
CA PHE A 125 5.99 -9.34 1.36
C PHE A 125 6.58 -9.02 -0.01
N ALA A 126 7.58 -9.79 -0.46
CA ALA A 126 8.16 -9.63 -1.79
C ALA A 126 7.12 -9.96 -2.88
N ASP A 127 6.36 -11.05 -2.71
CA ASP A 127 5.28 -11.43 -3.63
C ASP A 127 4.18 -10.38 -3.67
N TYR A 128 3.81 -9.83 -2.51
CA TYR A 128 2.87 -8.73 -2.43
C TYR A 128 3.36 -7.51 -3.21
N GLN A 129 4.62 -7.12 -3.05
CA GLN A 129 5.20 -5.98 -3.78
C GLN A 129 5.21 -6.21 -5.29
N VAL A 130 5.51 -7.43 -5.75
CA VAL A 130 5.46 -7.77 -7.18
C VAL A 130 4.02 -7.64 -7.71
N GLN A 131 3.02 -8.12 -6.97
CA GLN A 131 1.62 -7.99 -7.34
C GLN A 131 1.16 -6.53 -7.39
N GLU A 132 1.56 -5.72 -6.41
CA GLU A 132 1.23 -4.30 -6.37
C GLU A 132 1.92 -3.51 -7.49
N ALA A 133 3.18 -3.81 -7.79
CA ALA A 133 3.89 -3.25 -8.93
C ALA A 133 3.19 -3.60 -10.25
N ALA A 134 2.74 -4.85 -10.41
CA ALA A 134 2.01 -5.28 -11.60
C ALA A 134 0.64 -4.59 -11.74
N ARG A 135 -0.05 -4.29 -10.63
CA ARG A 135 -1.33 -3.56 -10.61
C ARG A 135 -1.16 -2.08 -10.96
N THR A 136 -0.09 -1.46 -10.47
CA THR A 136 0.19 -0.03 -10.67
C THR A 136 0.86 0.25 -12.02
N LYS A 137 1.54 -0.74 -12.61
CA LYS A 137 2.16 -0.59 -13.93
C LYS A 137 1.11 -0.18 -14.97
N SER A 138 1.43 0.87 -15.74
CA SER A 138 0.53 1.38 -16.77
C SER A 138 0.21 0.27 -17.78
N ARG A 139 -1.08 0.03 -18.02
CA ARG A 139 -1.58 -0.95 -19.00
C ARG A 139 -1.65 -0.38 -20.41
N ASN A 140 -0.88 0.67 -20.69
CA ASN A 140 -0.85 1.29 -22.00
C ASN A 140 -0.18 0.34 -23.01
N TRP A 141 -0.98 -0.19 -23.95
CA TRP A 141 -0.53 -1.04 -25.05
C TRP A 141 0.32 -0.30 -26.11
N ASN A 142 0.96 0.80 -25.74
CA ASN A 142 1.70 1.63 -26.69
C ASN A 142 3.03 0.93 -27.03
N VAL A 143 3.04 0.22 -28.16
CA VAL A 143 4.14 -0.61 -28.68
C VAL A 143 5.47 0.14 -28.67
N LYS A 144 5.47 1.46 -28.93
CA LYS A 144 6.68 2.28 -28.99
C LYS A 144 7.43 2.35 -27.65
N LYS A 145 6.71 2.51 -26.54
CA LYS A 145 7.33 2.54 -25.20
C LYS A 145 7.85 1.18 -24.77
N ARG A 146 7.19 0.09 -25.18
CA ARG A 146 7.61 -1.28 -24.87
C ARG A 146 8.95 -1.64 -25.53
N ILE A 147 9.11 -1.25 -26.79
CA ILE A 147 10.37 -1.41 -27.53
C ILE A 147 11.50 -0.59 -26.89
N GLU A 148 11.19 0.58 -26.33
CA GLU A 148 12.15 1.45 -25.67
C GLU A 148 12.59 0.90 -24.29
N GLU A 149 11.65 0.33 -23.53
CA GLU A 149 11.92 -0.36 -22.25
C GLU A 149 12.70 -1.69 -22.44
N GLU A 150 12.43 -2.47 -23.49
CA GLU A 150 13.13 -3.74 -23.78
C GLU A 150 14.54 -3.56 -24.33
N LYS A 151 14.85 -2.42 -24.96
CA LYS A 151 16.19 -2.16 -25.53
C LYS A 151 17.28 -1.99 -24.47
N GLY A 152 16.91 -1.80 -23.19
CA GLY A 152 17.85 -1.60 -22.09
C GLY A 152 18.73 -0.35 -22.26
N PRO A 153 19.53 0.03 -21.24
CA PRO A 153 20.54 1.07 -21.41
C PRO A 153 21.53 0.65 -22.50
N PRO A 154 21.96 1.56 -23.40
CA PRO A 154 22.95 1.22 -24.40
C PRO A 154 24.20 0.65 -23.71
N PRO A 155 24.83 -0.40 -24.26
CA PRO A 155 26.06 -0.93 -23.70
C PRO A 155 27.05 0.23 -23.54
N ALA A 156 27.62 0.36 -22.34
CA ALA A 156 28.59 1.41 -22.03
C ALA A 156 29.63 1.44 -23.16
N ALA A 157 29.73 2.58 -23.84
CA ALA A 157 30.61 2.75 -24.98
C ALA A 157 32.00 2.24 -24.60
N ALA A 158 32.45 1.18 -25.26
CA ALA A 158 33.79 0.66 -25.10
C ALA A 158 34.77 1.82 -25.28
N GLY A 159 35.53 2.12 -24.22
CA GLY A 159 36.46 3.23 -24.21
C GLY A 159 37.43 3.14 -25.40
N PRO A 160 37.94 4.28 -25.91
CA PRO A 160 38.78 4.30 -27.08
C PRO A 160 40.02 3.42 -26.87
N PRO A 161 40.49 2.70 -27.91
CA PRO A 161 41.64 1.83 -27.81
C PRO A 161 42.86 2.65 -27.39
N LYS A 162 43.50 2.23 -26.28
CA LYS A 162 44.79 2.78 -25.85
C LYS A 162 45.79 2.52 -26.97
N GLY A 163 46.21 3.59 -27.65
CA GLY A 163 47.29 3.55 -28.63
C GLY A 163 48.57 3.03 -27.97
N GLY A 164 49.12 1.95 -28.53
CA GLY A 164 50.45 1.47 -28.19
C GLY A 164 51.50 2.38 -28.85
N HIS A 165 52.47 2.80 -28.04
CA HIS A 165 53.74 3.35 -28.50
C HIS A 165 54.73 2.22 -28.78
#